data_AF-A0A662RBN7-F1
#
_entry.id   AF-A0A662RBN7-F1
#
_cell.length_a   1.000
_cell.length_b   1.000
_cell.length_c   1.000
_cell.angle_alpha   90.00
_cell.angle_beta   90.00
_cell.angle_gamma   90.00
#
_symmetry.space_group_name_H-M   'P 1'
#
loop_
_entity.id
_entity.type
_entity.pdbx_description
1 polymer ?
#
loop_
_entity_poly.entity_id
_entity_poly.type
_entity_poly.pdbx_seq_one_letter_code
_entity_poly.pdbx_strand_id
1 'polypeptide(L)' 'MKIGIVVTDPADWTAERFIHGLRLVGVEPITIELGKAVSNVSEITCEGFSLFDLDGLLVRDVGGGGLES' A
#
# COMPACT_ATOMS: atom_id res chain seq x y z
N MET A 1 7.65 -3.24 12.88
CA MET A 1 7.42 -3.95 11.62
C MET A 1 6.54 -3.07 10.75
N LYS A 2 7.01 -2.72 9.55
CA LYS A 2 6.33 -1.85 8.58
C LYS A 2 5.73 -2.69 7.48
N ILE A 3 4.40 -2.69 7.35
CA ILE A 3 3.71 -3.43 6.30
C ILE A 3 3.06 -2.44 5.35
N GLY A 4 3.52 -2.44 4.09
CA GLY A 4 2.91 -1.67 3.02
C GLY A 4 1.61 -2.32 2.55
N ILE A 5 0.59 -1.52 2.27
CA ILE A 5 -0.72 -1.98 1.81
C ILE A 5 -1.07 -1.22 0.55
N VAL A 6 -0.98 -1.90 -0.58
CA VAL A 6 -1.33 -1.32 -1.87
C VAL A 6 -2.85 -1.40 -2.06
N VAL A 7 -3.45 -0.24 -2.25
CA VAL A 7 -4.88 -0.10 -2.54
C VAL A 7 -5.12 1.10 -3.46
N THR A 8 -6.03 0.96 -4.42
CA THR A 8 -6.40 2.06 -5.32
C THR A 8 -7.48 2.95 -4.71
N ASP A 9 -8.46 2.38 -4.01
CA ASP A 9 -9.47 3.13 -3.25
C ASP A 9 -9.09 3.21 -1.76
N PRO A 10 -8.73 4.40 -1.23
CA PRO A 10 -8.44 4.58 0.20
C PRO A 10 -9.63 4.25 1.12
N ALA A 11 -10.86 4.26 0.61
CA ALA A 11 -12.07 3.92 1.33
C ALA A 11 -12.40 2.42 1.31
N ASP A 12 -11.50 1.58 0.77
CA ASP A 12 -11.75 0.16 0.72
C ASP A 12 -11.88 -0.46 2.12
N TRP A 13 -13.08 -0.99 2.41
CA TRP A 13 -13.39 -1.54 3.72
C TRP A 13 -12.49 -2.73 4.08
N THR A 14 -12.09 -3.57 3.12
CA THR A 14 -11.23 -4.72 3.41
C THR A 14 -9.82 -4.30 3.81
N ALA A 15 -9.26 -3.28 3.14
CA ALA A 15 -8.00 -2.66 3.52
C ALA A 15 -8.10 -2.02 4.91
N GLU A 16 -9.19 -1.29 5.20
CA GLU A 16 -9.42 -0.67 6.50
C GLU A 16 -9.44 -1.70 7.65
N ARG A 17 -10.15 -2.82 7.48
CA ARG A 17 -10.20 -3.89 8.51
C ARG A 17 -8.83 -4.52 8.72
N PHE A 18 -8.07 -4.73 7.65
CA PHE A 18 -6.71 -5.26 7.75
C PHE A 18 -5.76 -4.29 8.47
N ILE A 19 -5.80 -3.00 8.12
CA ILE A 19 -5.06 -1.92 8.79
C ILE A 19 -5.36 -1.91 10.29
N HIS A 20 -6.64 -1.99 10.66
CA HIS A 20 -7.06 -2.03 12.05
C HIS A 20 -6.47 -3.25 12.78
N GLY A 21 -6.54 -4.43 12.17
CA GLY A 21 -5.93 -5.65 12.72
C GLY A 21 -4.43 -5.54 12.94
N LEU A 22 -3.69 -4.97 11.99
CA LEU A 22 -2.25 -4.74 12.12
C LEU A 22 -1.91 -3.79 13.27
N ARG A 23 -2.65 -2.70 13.42
CA ARG A 23 -2.46 -1.75 14.53
C ARG A 23 -2.67 -2.41 15.89
N LEU A 24 -3.68 -3.28 16.02
CA LEU A 24 -3.95 -4.01 17.27
C LEU A 24 -2.79 -4.91 17.71
N VAL A 25 -1.98 -5.40 16.78
CA VAL A 25 -0.80 -6.24 17.07
C VAL A 25 0.52 -5.47 17.06
N GLY A 26 0.47 -4.13 17.09
CA GLY A 26 1.66 -3.27 17.17
C GLY A 26 2.46 -3.17 15.86
N VAL A 27 1.84 -3.49 14.73
CA VAL A 27 2.43 -3.32 13.40
C VAL A 27 2.11 -1.93 12.87
N GLU A 28 3.04 -1.36 12.09
CA GLU A 28 2.91 -0.07 11.42
C GLU A 28 2.42 -0.28 9.98
N PRO A 29 1.11 -0.16 9.69
CA PRO A 29 0.60 -0.20 8.32
C PRO A 29 0.87 1.11 7.58
N ILE A 30 1.33 1.01 6.34
CA ILE A 30 1.58 2.14 5.43
C ILE A 30 0.72 1.93 4.19
N THR A 31 -0.25 2.80 3.95
CA THR A 31 -1.06 2.75 2.72
C THR A 31 -0.21 3.24 1.54
N ILE A 32 -0.28 2.54 0.40
CA ILE A 32 0.52 2.80 -0.79
C ILE A 32 -0.41 2.93 -1.99
N GLU A 33 -0.36 4.10 -2.64
CA GLU A 33 -0.98 4.31 -3.93
C GLU A 33 0.08 4.14 -5.02
N LEU A 34 0.15 2.96 -5.66
CA LEU A 34 1.19 2.67 -6.65
C LEU A 34 1.22 3.65 -7.84
N GLY A 35 0.10 4.31 -8.15
CA GLY A 35 0.06 5.36 -9.17
C GLY A 35 0.97 6.56 -8.88
N LYS A 36 1.37 6.74 -7.62
CA LYS A 36 2.32 7.77 -7.17
C LYS A 36 3.74 7.23 -6.94
N ALA A 37 3.97 5.94 -7.17
CA ALA A 37 5.28 5.35 -7.02
C ALA A 37 6.19 5.69 -8.21
N VAL A 38 7.45 6.01 -7.92
CA VAL A 38 8.51 6.24 -8.91
C VAL A 38 9.60 5.22 -8.67
N SER A 39 10.11 4.62 -9.73
CA SER A 39 11.17 3.62 -9.65
C SER A 39 12.32 3.95 -10.58
N ASN A 40 13.53 3.64 -10.13
CA ASN A 40 14.69 3.42 -10.98
C ASN A 40 15.31 2.05 -10.65
N VAL A 41 16.46 1.74 -11.25
CA VAL A 41 17.11 0.42 -11.11
C VAL A 41 17.48 0.09 -9.65
N SER A 42 17.77 1.10 -8.83
CA SER A 42 18.26 0.94 -7.46
C SER A 42 17.24 1.28 -6.38
N GLU A 43 16.11 1.90 -6.71
CA GLU A 43 15.14 2.34 -5.72
C GLU A 43 13.71 2.33 -6.25
N ILE A 44 12.78 2.15 -5.31
CA ILE A 44 11.36 2.38 -5.55
C ILE A 44 10.90 3.30 -4.43
N THR A 45 10.44 4.50 -4.77
CA THR A 45 9.93 5.48 -3.82
C THR A 45 8.46 5.74 -4.06
N CYS A 46 7.72 6.04 -3.01
CA CYS A 46 6.32 6.44 -3.09
C CYS A 46 6.09 7.53 -2.06
N GLU A 47 5.52 8.67 -2.44
CA GLU A 47 5.17 9.76 -1.52
C GLU A 47 6.29 10.17 -0.53
N GLY A 48 7.55 10.10 -0.96
CA GLY A 48 8.71 10.54 -0.18
C GLY A 48 9.35 9.49 0.74
N PHE A 49 8.93 8.22 0.69
CA PHE A 49 9.62 7.12 1.38
C PHE A 49 10.03 5.99 0.42
N SER A 50 11.03 5.19 0.80
CA SER A 50 11.48 4.03 0.03
C SER A 50 10.60 2.83 0.33
N LEU A 51 10.10 2.14 -0.70
CA LEU A 51 9.37 0.88 -0.54
C LEU A 51 10.27 -0.25 -0.04
N PHE A 52 11.60 -0.10 -0.10
CA PHE A 52 12.53 -1.06 0.50
C PHE A 52 12.65 -0.94 2.02
N ASP A 53 12.08 0.12 2.63
CA ASP A 53 12.00 0.24 4.10
C ASP A 53 10.87 -0.61 4.70
N LEU A 54 10.09 -1.31 3.87
CA LEU A 54 8.99 -2.17 4.28
C LEU A 54 9.50 -3.57 4.63
N ASP A 55 8.96 -4.13 5.73
CA ASP A 55 9.19 -5.52 6.12
C ASP A 55 8.27 -6.50 5.36
N GLY A 56 7.20 -5.99 4.76
CA GLY A 56 6.27 -6.75 3.94
C GLY A 56 5.34 -5.86 3.13
N LEU A 57 4.78 -6.42 2.06
CA LEU A 57 3.88 -5.73 1.15
C LEU A 57 2.64 -6.59 0.89
N LEU A 58 1.46 -6.09 1.26
CA LEU A 58 0.18 -6.66 0.86
C LEU A 58 -0.32 -5.89 -0.37
N VAL A 59 -0.49 -6.60 -1.48
CA VAL A 59 -1.18 -6.06 -2.65
C VAL A 59 -2.65 -6.47 -2.55
N ARG A 60 -3.51 -5.53 -2.12
CA ARG A 60 -4.95 -5.77 -1.95
C ARG A 60 -5.70 -5.54 -3.25
N ASP A 61 -5.40 -4.43 -3.92
CA ASP A 61 -6.03 -4.06 -5.18
C ASP A 61 -5.10 -3.15 -5.99
N VAL A 62 -5.07 -3.40 -7.30
CA VAL A 62 -4.28 -2.65 -8.28
C VAL A 62 -5.15 -2.53 -9.52
N GLY A 63 -6.22 -1.73 -9.41
CA GLY A 63 -7.21 -1.56 -10.46
C GLY A 63 -7.33 -0.09 -10.88
N GLY A 64 -6.84 0.24 -12.08
CA GLY A 64 -7.37 1.41 -12.78
C GLY A 64 -8.73 1.02 -13.33
N GLY A 65 -9.77 1.84 -13.13
CA GLY A 65 -11.12 1.62 -13.66
C GLY A 65 -11.09 1.23 -15.14
N GLY A 66 -11.08 -0.07 -15.40
CA GLY A 66 -11.09 -0.66 -16.72
C GLY A 66 -12.50 -1.05 -17.07
N LEU A 67 -13.24 -0.05 -17.57
CA LEU A 67 -14.55 -0.14 -18.21
C LEU A 67 -15.75 -0.51 -17.30
N GLU A 68 -16.28 0.48 -16.58
CA GLU A 68 -17.75 0.55 -16.45
C GLU A 68 -18.27 1.10 -17.79
N SER A 69 -19.11 0.30 -18.46
CA SER A 69 -19.72 0.60 -19.76
C SER A 69 -20.96 1.49 -19.60
#